data_AF-A0A1N6D6T9-F1
#
_entry.id   AF-A0A1N6D6T9-F1
#
_cell.length_a   1.000
_cell.length_b   1.000
_cell.length_c   1.000
_cell.angle_alpha   90.00
_cell.angle_beta   90.00
_cell.angle_gamma   90.00
#
_symmetry.space_group_name_H-M   'P 1'
#
loop_
_entity.id
_entity.type
_entity.pdbx_description
1 polymer ?
#
loop_
_entity_poly.entity_id
_entity_poly.type
_entity_poly.pdbx_seq_one_letter_code
_entity_poly.pdbx_strand_id
1 'polypeptide(L)' 'MQTNAQPCRVYMHPAAGNSHIAIAAMQATTGRIAARRAGSKSRTIHLLTPEEAARYRRQGGAA' A
#
# COMPACT_ATOMS: atom_id res chain seq x y z
N MET A 1 -5.69 18.18 16.21
CA MET A 1 -4.67 17.27 16.78
C MET A 1 -3.72 16.86 15.67
N GLN A 2 -2.52 17.42 15.62
CA GLN A 2 -1.51 17.07 14.62
C GLN A 2 -0.63 15.98 15.22
N THR A 3 -0.95 14.71 14.94
CA THR A 3 -0.18 13.57 15.45
C THR A 3 1.17 13.54 14.74
N ASN A 4 2.26 13.76 15.47
CA ASN A 4 3.64 13.63 14.99
C ASN A 4 3.99 12.13 14.86
N ALA A 5 3.21 11.41 14.06
CA ALA A 5 3.36 9.99 13.86
C ALA A 5 4.59 9.75 12.97
N GLN A 6 5.63 9.15 13.53
CA GLN A 6 6.75 8.69 12.72
C GLN A 6 6.25 7.66 11.69
N PRO A 7 6.81 7.66 10.47
CA PRO A 7 6.39 6.71 9.44
C PRO A 7 6.73 5.28 9.87
N CYS A 8 5.71 4.50 10.20
CA CYS A 8 5.85 3.07 10.49
C CYS A 8 5.99 2.25 9.20
N ARG A 9 7.00 1.39 9.12
CA ARG A 9 7.18 0.42 8.03
C ARG A 9 6.77 -0.97 8.49
N VAL A 10 5.86 -1.60 7.75
CA VAL A 10 5.38 -2.96 8.04
C VAL A 10 5.82 -3.89 6.92
N TYR A 11 6.40 -5.03 7.28
CA TYR A 11 6.81 -6.07 6.34
C TYR A 11 5.83 -7.24 6.43
N MET A 12 5.23 -7.61 5.29
CA MET A 12 4.25 -8.69 5.20
C MET A 12 4.66 -9.69 4.13
N HIS A 13 4.30 -10.96 4.32
CA HIS A 13 4.62 -12.00 3.36
C HIS A 13 3.49 -12.12 2.31
N PRO A 14 3.74 -11.84 1.02
CA PRO A 14 2.66 -11.71 0.03
C PRO A 14 1.90 -13.02 -0.23
N ALA A 15 2.51 -14.18 0.02
CA ALA A 15 1.85 -15.47 -0.16
C ALA A 15 1.00 -15.92 1.05
N ALA A 16 1.05 -15.20 2.18
CA ALA A 16 0.29 -15.57 3.37
C ALA A 16 -1.14 -15.01 3.27
N GLY A 17 -2.16 -15.87 3.42
CA GLY A 17 -3.57 -15.45 3.47
C GLY A 17 -3.81 -14.36 4.52
N ASN A 18 -3.15 -14.48 5.69
CA ASN A 18 -3.24 -13.52 6.78
C ASN A 18 -2.71 -12.12 6.40
N SER A 19 -1.73 -12.05 5.49
CA SER A 19 -1.23 -10.76 5.00
C SER A 19 -2.26 -10.04 4.13
N HIS A 20 -3.08 -10.76 3.37
CA HIS A 20 -4.18 -10.17 2.59
C HIS A 20 -5.26 -9.57 3.51
N ILE A 21 -5.60 -10.26 4.60
CA ILE A 21 -6.56 -9.77 5.60
C ILE A 21 -6.04 -8.49 6.25
N ALA A 22 -4.75 -8.48 6.65
CA ALA A 22 -4.14 -7.29 7.24
C ALA A 22 -4.11 -6.10 6.26
N ILE A 23 -3.83 -6.35 4.98
CA ILE A 23 -3.89 -5.31 3.94
C ILE A 23 -5.31 -4.75 3.81
N ALA A 24 -6.31 -5.61 3.68
CA ALA A 24 -7.71 -5.19 3.55
C ALA A 24 -8.17 -4.38 4.78
N ALA A 25 -7.80 -4.81 5.98
CA ALA A 25 -8.09 -4.08 7.22
C ALA A 25 -7.43 -2.69 7.22
N MET A 26 -6.14 -2.59 6.87
CA MET A 26 -5.45 -1.31 6.78
C MET A 26 -6.10 -0.36 5.77
N GLN A 27 -6.54 -0.86 4.61
CA GLN A 27 -7.23 -0.04 3.61
C GLN A 27 -8.57 0.49 4.16
N ALA A 28 -9.35 -0.37 4.80
CA ALA A 28 -10.64 0.02 5.41
C ALA A 28 -10.47 1.03 6.54
N THR A 29 -9.49 0.84 7.43
CA THR A 29 -9.25 1.75 8.57
C THR A 29 -8.69 3.10 8.15
N THR A 30 -7.83 3.13 7.12
CA THR A 30 -7.09 4.34 6.76
C THR A 30 -7.64 5.07 5.54
N GLY A 31 -8.58 4.48 4.80
CA GLY A 31 -9.06 5.00 3.52
C GLY A 31 -7.99 5.04 2.42
N ARG A 32 -6.84 4.40 2.65
CA ARG A 32 -5.70 4.34 1.72
C ARG A 32 -5.75 3.08 0.88
N ILE A 33 -5.01 3.08 -0.22
CA ILE A 33 -4.91 1.97 -1.16
C ILE A 33 -3.54 1.34 -1.03
N ALA A 34 -3.52 0.05 -0.70
CA ALA A 34 -2.30 -0.73 -0.69
C ALA A 34 -1.87 -1.01 -2.14
N ALA A 35 -0.68 -0.55 -2.50
CA ALA A 35 -0.12 -0.73 -3.82
C ALA A 35 1.35 -1.16 -3.72
N ARG A 36 1.74 -2.08 -4.60
CA ARG A 36 3.14 -2.42 -4.83
C ARG A 36 3.68 -1.53 -5.94
N ARG A 37 4.92 -1.05 -5.78
CA ARG A 37 5.60 -0.34 -6.87
C ARG A 37 5.97 -1.32 -7.99
N ALA A 38 5.27 -1.27 -9.11
CA ALA A 38 5.62 -1.90 -10.37
C ALA A 38 7.08 -1.60 -10.74
N GLY A 39 7.80 -2.61 -11.22
CA GLY A 39 9.23 -2.53 -11.56
C GLY A 39 10.20 -2.63 -10.38
N SER A 40 9.73 -2.60 -9.13
CA SER A 40 10.61 -2.82 -7.97
C SER A 40 10.77 -4.31 -7.67
N LYS A 41 12.03 -4.74 -7.51
CA LYS A 41 12.38 -6.04 -6.90
C LYS A 41 11.93 -6.13 -5.44
N SER A 42 11.63 -4.98 -4.81
CA SER A 42 11.09 -4.96 -3.46
C SER A 42 9.66 -5.47 -3.41
N ARG A 43 9.37 -6.31 -2.42
CA ARG A 43 8.02 -6.79 -2.08
C ARG A 43 7.29 -5.83 -1.12
N THR A 44 7.82 -4.62 -0.93
CA THR A 44 7.19 -3.60 -0.08
C THR A 44 5.85 -3.16 -0.66
N ILE A 45 4.85 -3.14 0.20
CA ILE A 45 3.52 -2.60 -0.08
C ILE A 45 3.46 -1.21 0.53
N HIS A 46 3.06 -0.23 -0.26
CA HIS A 46 2.87 1.16 0.16
C HIS A 46 1.38 1.43 0.34
N LEU A 47 1.02 2.20 1.36
CA LEU A 47 -0.33 2.71 1.54
C LEU A 47 -0.41 4.10 0.91
N LEU A 48 -1.04 4.19 -0.25
CA LEU A 48 -1.19 5.41 -1.04
C LEU A 48 -2.52 6.09 -0.73
N THR A 49 -2.57 7.41 -0.82
CA THR A 49 -3.88 8.09 -0.90
C THR A 49 -4.61 7.66 -2.19
N PRO A 50 -5.95 7.79 -2.25
CA PRO A 50 -6.69 7.52 -3.48
C PRO A 50 -6.17 8.31 -4.70
N GLU A 51 -5.75 9.55 -4.49
CA GLU A 51 -5.18 10.42 -5.51
C GLU A 51 -3.81 9.92 -6.00
N GLU A 52 -2.94 9.51 -5.07
CA GLU A 52 -1.65 8.89 -5.38
C GLU A 52 -1.83 7.57 -6.14
N ALA A 53 -2.80 6.74 -5.73
CA ALA A 53 -3.13 5.49 -6.39
C ALA A 53 -3.68 5.72 -7.82
N ALA A 54 -4.50 6.75 -8.03
CA ALA A 54 -5.00 7.11 -9.36
C ALA A 54 -3.86 7.55 -10.30
N ARG A 55 -2.90 8.34 -9.79
CA ARG A 55 -1.67 8.70 -10.51
C ARG A 55 -0.80 7.47 -10.79
N TYR A 56 -0.68 6.58 -9.81
CA TYR A 56 0.10 5.35 -9.92
C TYR A 56 -0.44 4.41 -11.01
N ARG A 57 -1.77 4.23 -11.07
CA ARG A 57 -2.44 3.44 -12.12
C ARG A 57 -2.23 4.02 -13.53
N ARG A 58 -2.17 5.34 -13.68
CA ARG A 58 -1.88 5.98 -14.98
C ARG A 58 -0.44 5.76 -15.45
N GLN A 59 0.51 5.60 -14.52
CA GLN A 59 1.91 5.32 -14.86
C GLN A 59 2.19 3.82 -15.10
N GLY A 60 1.36 2.93 -14.55
CA GLY A 60 1.48 1.47 -14.73
C GLY A 60 0.57 0.88 -15.81
N GLY A 61 -0.17 1.71 -16.56
CA GLY A 61 -1.07 1.27 -17.62
C GLY A 61 -0.35 0.92 -18.92
N ALA A 62 0.42 -0.16 -18.94
CA ALA A 62 0.79 -0.98 -20.09
C ALA A 62 1.87 -1.98 -19.66
N ALA A 63 1.45 -3.17 -19.22
CA ALA A 63 2.24 -4.39 -19.24
C ALA A 63 1.29 -5.59 -19.18
#